data_AF-K7ZEN0-F1
#
_entry.id   AF-K7ZEN0-F1
#
_cell.length_a   1.000
_cell.length_b   1.000
_cell.length_c   1.000
_cell.angle_alpha   90.00
_cell.angle_beta   90.00
_cell.angle_gamma   90.00
#
_symmetry.space_group_name_H-M   'P 1'
#
loop_
_entity.id
_entity.type
_entity.pdbx_description
1 polymer ?
#
loop_
_entity_poly.entity_id
_entity_poly.type
_entity_poly.pdbx_seq_one_letter_code
_entity_poly.pdbx_strand_id
1 'polypeptide(L)'
;MERAIDIQLEDLKKMILLMGGHVEKSLAQVTAALLSRDVDMFNGVHDIEKLINEDHIRVDNACMHVLAKQGPVAKDLRLIISVLKINNDLERMGDQTVNISYSGKDYLGRKPIQQQLNDIQKMSEIAGRMVKGSLDSFVRGDVEQAKKILLMDDEIDALKGKVFQDAMAHMKAHSDDVEAGMDLILIARNLERLGDHATNIAEDVIFAVTGKDVRHGGKFG
;
A
#
# COMPACT_ATOMS: atom_id res chain seq x y z
N MET A 1 23.16 6.79 27.35
CA MET A 1 23.91 7.47 26.28
C MET A 1 23.38 6.89 24.98
N GLU A 2 22.74 7.69 24.15
CA GLU A 2 22.16 7.26 22.87
C GLU A 2 23.30 6.88 21.91
N ARG A 3 23.20 5.72 21.25
CA ARG A 3 24.24 5.28 20.31
C ARG A 3 24.08 6.07 19.00
N ALA A 4 25.18 6.36 18.31
CA ALA A 4 25.11 7.02 16.99
C ALA A 4 24.19 6.28 16.00
N ILE A 5 24.11 4.95 16.11
CA ILE A 5 23.20 4.13 15.30
C ILE A 5 21.72 4.39 15.63
N ASP A 6 21.36 4.71 16.88
CA ASP A 6 19.96 4.93 17.28
C ASP A 6 19.37 6.14 16.53
N ILE A 7 20.16 7.22 16.37
CA ILE A 7 19.80 8.40 15.57
C ILE A 7 19.58 8.01 14.09
N GLN A 8 20.50 7.21 13.52
CA GLN A 8 20.40 6.80 12.13
C GLN A 8 19.18 5.90 11.88
N LEU A 9 18.85 5.00 12.80
CA LEU A 9 17.66 4.16 12.73
C LEU A 9 16.37 4.99 12.81
N GLU A 10 16.35 6.03 13.64
CA GLU A 10 15.21 6.94 13.72
C GLU A 10 15.06 7.77 12.43
N ASP A 11 16.16 8.18 11.81
CA ASP A 11 16.11 8.86 10.51
C ASP A 11 15.60 7.93 9.39
N LEU A 12 15.99 6.65 9.38
CA LEU A 12 15.41 5.65 8.45
C LEU A 12 13.90 5.53 8.61
N LYS A 13 13.39 5.51 9.86
CA LYS A 13 11.93 5.48 10.10
C LYS A 13 11.23 6.71 9.56
N LYS A 14 11.80 7.90 9.75
CA LYS A 14 11.24 9.15 9.20
C LYS A 14 11.19 9.13 7.68
N MET A 15 12.21 8.57 7.03
CA MET A 15 12.23 8.43 5.57
C MET A 15 11.13 7.48 5.08
N ILE A 16 10.93 6.34 5.76
CA ILE A 16 9.82 5.42 5.47
C ILE A 16 8.46 6.11 5.66
N LEU A 17 8.27 6.87 6.74
CA LEU A 17 7.04 7.63 6.94
C LEU A 17 6.78 8.67 5.85
N LEU A 18 7.83 9.37 5.40
CA LEU A 18 7.71 10.35 4.32
C LEU A 18 7.24 9.68 3.03
N MET A 19 7.89 8.58 2.63
CA MET A 19 7.52 7.80 1.45
C MET A 19 6.10 7.22 1.59
N GLY A 20 5.76 6.71 2.77
CA GLY A 20 4.40 6.24 3.09
C GLY A 20 3.35 7.33 2.94
N GLY A 21 3.64 8.57 3.37
CA GLY A 21 2.76 9.71 3.15
C GLY A 21 2.55 10.05 1.68
N HIS A 22 3.56 9.85 0.82
CA HIS A 22 3.40 9.96 -0.63
C HIS A 22 2.46 8.89 -1.19
N VAL A 23 2.59 7.64 -0.74
CA VAL A 23 1.67 6.54 -1.12
C VAL A 23 0.23 6.85 -0.69
N GLU A 24 0.01 7.27 0.56
CA GLU A 24 -1.32 7.64 1.07
C GLU A 24 -1.93 8.78 0.25
N LYS A 25 -1.13 9.80 -0.09
CA LYS A 25 -1.55 10.91 -0.94
C LYS A 25 -1.93 10.45 -2.35
N SER A 26 -1.13 9.56 -2.94
CA SER A 26 -1.40 9.01 -4.28
C SER A 26 -2.71 8.23 -4.29
N LEU A 27 -2.93 7.37 -3.28
CA LEU A 27 -4.18 6.63 -3.12
C LEU A 27 -5.39 7.57 -2.94
N ALA A 28 -5.27 8.59 -2.08
CA ALA A 28 -6.34 9.56 -1.89
C ALA A 28 -6.66 10.31 -3.20
N GLN A 29 -5.64 10.62 -4.00
CA GLN A 29 -5.79 11.35 -5.25
C GLN A 29 -6.49 10.51 -6.35
N VAL A 30 -6.10 9.23 -6.53
CA VAL A 30 -6.79 8.37 -7.50
C VAL A 30 -8.25 8.13 -7.11
N THR A 31 -8.54 8.01 -5.82
CA THR A 31 -9.90 7.83 -5.32
C THR A 31 -10.72 9.09 -5.51
N ALA A 32 -10.16 10.27 -5.20
CA ALA A 32 -10.84 11.53 -5.44
C ALA A 32 -11.14 11.75 -6.93
N ALA A 33 -10.21 11.40 -7.83
CA ALA A 33 -10.41 11.46 -9.28
C ALA A 33 -11.59 10.58 -9.74
N LEU A 34 -11.65 9.34 -9.26
CA LEU A 34 -12.73 8.40 -9.58
C LEU A 34 -14.11 8.89 -9.10
N LEU A 35 -14.19 9.41 -7.87
CA LEU A 35 -15.45 9.86 -7.26
C LEU A 35 -15.97 11.17 -7.82
N SER A 36 -15.07 12.13 -8.06
CA SER A 36 -15.41 13.42 -8.68
C SER A 36 -15.58 13.32 -10.20
N ARG A 37 -15.16 12.19 -10.79
CA ARG A 37 -15.06 11.99 -12.24
C ARG A 37 -14.18 13.03 -12.94
N ASP A 38 -13.17 13.54 -12.23
CA ASP A 38 -12.19 14.48 -12.75
C ASP A 38 -10.95 13.72 -13.26
N VAL A 39 -10.82 13.64 -14.58
CA VAL A 39 -9.71 12.94 -15.25
C VAL A 39 -8.39 13.68 -15.04
N ASP A 40 -8.40 15.01 -14.88
CA ASP A 40 -7.18 15.80 -14.78
C ASP A 40 -6.47 15.56 -13.43
N MET A 41 -7.20 15.13 -12.41
CA MET A 41 -6.64 14.72 -11.12
C MET A 41 -5.69 13.52 -11.24
N PHE A 42 -5.81 12.68 -12.28
CA PHE A 42 -4.87 11.57 -12.47
C PHE A 42 -3.46 12.04 -12.86
N ASN A 43 -3.29 13.24 -13.42
CA ASN A 43 -1.98 13.71 -13.85
C ASN A 43 -0.99 13.85 -12.68
N GLY A 44 -1.47 14.31 -11.51
CA GLY A 44 -0.60 14.47 -10.35
C GLY A 44 -0.20 13.14 -9.66
N VAL A 45 -0.81 12.02 -10.03
CA VAL A 45 -0.43 10.68 -9.52
C VAL A 45 0.97 10.32 -10.00
N HIS A 46 1.28 10.60 -11.27
CA HIS A 46 2.61 10.38 -11.84
C HIS A 46 3.69 11.27 -11.22
N ASP A 47 3.34 12.48 -10.79
CA ASP A 47 4.31 13.34 -10.11
C ASP A 47 4.60 12.84 -8.70
N ILE A 48 3.62 12.23 -8.02
CA ILE A 48 3.83 11.57 -6.73
C ILE A 48 4.66 10.29 -6.90
N GLU A 49 4.43 9.50 -7.95
CA GLU A 49 5.22 8.29 -8.23
C GLU A 49 6.72 8.59 -8.40
N LYS A 50 7.09 9.68 -9.06
CA LYS A 50 8.50 10.11 -9.15
C LYS A 50 9.11 10.36 -7.78
N LEU A 51 8.36 10.99 -6.87
CA LEU A 51 8.81 11.24 -5.49
C LEU A 51 8.99 9.92 -4.73
N ILE A 52 8.06 8.97 -4.90
CA ILE A 52 8.16 7.62 -4.30
C ILE A 52 9.43 6.91 -4.81
N ASN A 53 9.72 6.96 -6.11
CA ASN A 53 10.92 6.36 -6.69
C ASN A 53 12.22 7.01 -6.19
N GLU A 54 12.23 8.34 -6.04
CA GLU A 54 13.37 9.05 -5.47
C GLU A 54 13.59 8.68 -4.00
N ASP A 55 12.52 8.60 -3.22
CA ASP A 55 12.56 8.19 -1.81
C ASP A 55 13.02 6.73 -1.67
N HIS A 56 12.56 5.84 -2.55
CA HIS A 56 12.97 4.44 -2.60
C HIS A 56 14.49 4.30 -2.70
N ILE A 57 15.10 4.99 -3.66
CA ILE A 57 16.56 5.02 -3.85
C ILE A 57 17.26 5.65 -2.64
N ARG A 58 16.68 6.72 -2.06
CA ARG A 58 17.28 7.40 -0.91
C ARG A 58 17.32 6.50 0.33
N VAL A 59 16.23 5.79 0.61
CA VAL A 59 16.13 4.85 1.74
C VAL A 59 17.12 3.69 1.57
N ASP A 60 17.22 3.09 0.38
CA ASP A 60 18.17 2.02 0.11
C ASP A 60 19.62 2.45 0.38
N ASN A 61 20.00 3.62 -0.13
CA ASN A 61 21.34 4.17 0.09
C ASN A 61 21.61 4.46 1.57
N ALA A 62 20.62 4.97 2.30
CA ALA A 62 20.74 5.23 3.73
C ALA A 62 20.93 3.92 4.52
N CYS A 63 20.14 2.88 4.22
CA CYS A 63 20.29 1.55 4.81
C CYS A 63 21.69 0.97 4.59
N MET A 64 22.19 1.03 3.35
CA MET A 64 23.54 0.58 3.01
C MET A 64 24.62 1.35 3.77
N HIS A 65 24.43 2.65 3.95
CA HIS A 65 25.34 3.50 4.72
C HIS A 65 25.44 3.09 6.19
N VAL A 66 24.29 2.81 6.83
CA VAL A 66 24.24 2.36 8.22
C VAL A 66 24.92 1.00 8.38
N LEU A 67 24.60 0.04 7.49
CA LEU A 67 25.19 -1.30 7.48
C LEU A 67 26.72 -1.25 7.35
N ALA A 68 27.23 -0.42 6.44
CA ALA A 68 28.67 -0.31 6.18
C ALA A 68 29.45 0.34 7.34
N LYS A 69 28.83 1.23 8.12
CA LYS A 69 29.54 2.06 9.11
C LYS A 69 29.41 1.61 10.55
N GLN A 70 28.29 1.01 10.94
CA GLN A 70 27.94 0.88 12.36
C GLN A 70 28.02 -0.53 12.94
N GLY A 71 28.24 -1.58 12.12
CA GLY A 71 28.28 -2.97 12.60
C GLY A 71 27.06 -3.35 13.46
N PRO A 72 25.83 -3.23 12.94
CA PRO A 72 24.61 -3.39 13.73
C PRO A 72 24.52 -4.77 14.39
N VAL A 73 24.07 -4.79 15.65
CA VAL A 73 23.77 -6.05 16.36
C VAL A 73 22.37 -6.56 15.99
N ALA A 74 22.03 -7.77 16.44
CA ALA A 74 20.86 -8.52 15.95
C ALA A 74 19.54 -7.72 15.84
N LYS A 75 19.19 -6.87 16.83
CA LYS A 75 17.97 -6.05 16.78
C LYS A 75 18.05 -4.95 15.73
N ASP A 76 19.18 -4.25 15.68
CA ASP A 76 19.42 -3.15 14.73
C ASP A 76 19.43 -3.68 13.29
N LEU A 77 20.05 -4.85 13.07
CA LEU A 77 20.08 -5.51 11.77
C LEU A 77 18.66 -5.89 11.32
N ARG A 78 17.84 -6.49 12.19
CA ARG A 78 16.45 -6.81 11.83
C ARG A 78 15.66 -5.56 11.44
N LEU A 79 15.81 -4.46 12.17
CA LEU A 79 15.14 -3.22 11.83
C LEU A 79 15.56 -2.70 10.44
N ILE A 80 16.86 -2.70 10.14
CA ILE A 80 17.36 -2.25 8.82
C ILE A 80 16.85 -3.16 7.70
N ILE A 81 16.83 -4.48 7.92
CA ILE A 81 16.28 -5.42 6.93
C ILE A 81 14.77 -5.18 6.73
N SER A 82 14.01 -4.99 7.80
CA SER A 82 12.59 -4.64 7.67
C SER A 82 12.39 -3.31 6.94
N VAL A 83 13.22 -2.29 7.18
CA VAL A 83 13.18 -1.02 6.43
C VAL A 83 13.34 -1.27 4.93
N LEU A 84 14.34 -2.05 4.51
CA LEU A 84 14.56 -2.36 3.09
C LEU A 84 13.36 -3.06 2.44
N LYS A 85 12.72 -3.99 3.17
CA LYS A 85 11.55 -4.73 2.65
C LYS A 85 10.32 -3.82 2.55
N ILE A 86 10.05 -3.04 3.60
CA ILE A 86 8.98 -2.04 3.63
C ILE A 86 9.18 -0.99 2.52
N ASN A 87 10.43 -0.56 2.28
CA ASN A 87 10.79 0.38 1.21
C ASN A 87 10.29 -0.12 -0.17
N ASN A 88 10.57 -1.39 -0.48
CA ASN A 88 10.10 -2.02 -1.71
C ASN A 88 8.57 -2.18 -1.73
N ASP A 89 7.92 -2.57 -0.63
CA ASP A 89 6.46 -2.65 -0.59
C ASP A 89 5.80 -1.28 -0.85
N LEU A 90 6.36 -0.18 -0.30
CA LEU A 90 5.86 1.18 -0.56
C LEU A 90 6.02 1.61 -2.02
N GLU A 91 7.12 1.25 -2.69
CA GLU A 91 7.28 1.52 -4.12
C GLU A 91 6.22 0.78 -4.94
N ARG A 92 5.98 -0.50 -4.63
CA ARG A 92 4.94 -1.30 -5.29
C ARG A 92 3.53 -0.79 -5.04
N MET A 93 3.27 -0.20 -3.88
CA MET A 93 2.02 0.50 -3.60
C MET A 93 1.87 1.73 -4.50
N GLY A 94 2.95 2.50 -4.70
CA GLY A 94 3.01 3.60 -5.68
C GLY A 94 2.61 3.12 -7.08
N ASP A 95 3.22 2.03 -7.56
CA ASP A 95 2.86 1.40 -8.85
C ASP A 95 1.37 1.05 -8.96
N GLN A 96 0.78 0.51 -7.88
CA GLN A 96 -0.65 0.16 -7.88
C GLN A 96 -1.52 1.40 -8.11
N THR A 97 -1.16 2.54 -7.49
CA THR A 97 -1.91 3.79 -7.70
C THR A 97 -1.80 4.30 -9.14
N VAL A 98 -0.65 4.16 -9.79
CA VAL A 98 -0.48 4.48 -11.21
C VAL A 98 -1.33 3.56 -12.10
N ASN A 99 -1.39 2.26 -11.78
CA ASN A 99 -2.25 1.32 -12.52
C ASN A 99 -3.74 1.66 -12.36
N ILE A 100 -4.15 2.11 -11.17
CA ILE A 100 -5.49 2.63 -10.93
C ILE A 100 -5.73 3.89 -11.77
N SER A 101 -4.77 4.81 -11.88
CA SER A 101 -4.97 6.03 -12.68
C SER A 101 -5.19 5.74 -14.16
N TYR A 102 -4.50 4.75 -14.73
CA TYR A 102 -4.73 4.33 -16.11
C TYR A 102 -6.12 3.71 -16.30
N SER A 103 -6.46 2.70 -15.49
CA SER A 103 -7.78 2.03 -15.55
C SER A 103 -8.93 3.00 -15.25
N GLY A 104 -8.69 3.93 -14.31
CA GLY A 104 -9.64 4.97 -13.93
C GLY A 104 -9.88 5.97 -15.05
N LYS A 105 -8.84 6.38 -15.77
CA LYS A 105 -8.98 7.27 -16.94
C LYS A 105 -9.85 6.63 -18.02
N ASP A 106 -9.61 5.35 -18.32
CA ASP A 106 -10.39 4.61 -19.30
C ASP A 106 -11.86 4.48 -18.84
N TYR A 107 -12.08 4.12 -17.57
CA TYR A 107 -13.41 4.05 -16.97
C TYR A 107 -14.18 5.38 -17.03
N LEU A 108 -13.53 6.51 -16.74
CA LEU A 108 -14.18 7.82 -16.73
C LEU A 108 -14.60 8.29 -18.13
N GLY A 109 -13.95 7.79 -19.19
CA GLY A 109 -14.38 7.98 -20.58
C GLY A 109 -15.65 7.22 -20.96
N ARG A 110 -16.19 6.39 -20.05
CA ARG A 110 -17.32 5.49 -20.30
C ARG A 110 -18.53 5.85 -19.45
N LYS A 111 -19.65 5.21 -19.78
CA LYS A 111 -20.88 5.28 -18.99
C LYS A 111 -20.63 4.69 -17.60
N PRO A 112 -20.97 5.40 -16.51
CA PRO A 112 -20.72 4.93 -15.16
C PRO A 112 -21.60 3.73 -14.77
N ILE A 113 -21.02 2.84 -13.97
CA ILE A 113 -21.73 1.79 -13.25
C ILE A 113 -21.71 2.15 -11.75
N GLN A 114 -22.73 2.89 -11.31
CA GLN A 114 -22.70 3.64 -10.04
C GLN A 114 -22.58 2.75 -8.79
N GLN A 115 -23.20 1.57 -8.78
CA GLN A 115 -23.19 0.69 -7.62
C GLN A 115 -21.77 0.20 -7.29
N GLN A 116 -20.98 -0.15 -8.31
CA GLN A 116 -19.61 -0.61 -8.15
C GLN A 116 -18.67 0.51 -7.69
N LEU A 117 -18.92 1.78 -8.07
CA LEU A 117 -18.12 2.92 -7.58
C LEU A 117 -18.18 3.06 -6.05
N ASN A 118 -19.34 2.80 -5.44
CA ASN A 118 -19.47 2.82 -3.98
C ASN A 118 -18.63 1.72 -3.31
N ASP A 119 -18.50 0.56 -3.94
CA ASP A 119 -17.66 -0.52 -3.42
C ASP A 119 -16.17 -0.24 -3.63
N ILE A 120 -15.79 0.36 -4.77
CA ILE A 120 -14.43 0.88 -4.99
C ILE A 120 -14.05 1.92 -3.94
N GLN A 121 -14.95 2.85 -3.59
CA GLN A 121 -14.71 3.81 -2.52
C GLN A 121 -14.39 3.11 -1.20
N LYS A 122 -15.22 2.15 -0.78
CA LYS A 122 -15.01 1.39 0.45
C LYS A 122 -13.69 0.63 0.43
N MET A 123 -13.34 0.00 -0.70
CA MET A 123 -12.04 -0.68 -0.87
C MET A 123 -10.89 0.30 -0.68
N SER A 124 -10.97 1.50 -1.25
CA SER A 124 -9.95 2.53 -1.05
C SER A 124 -9.84 2.99 0.41
N GLU A 125 -10.96 3.12 1.12
CA GLU A 125 -10.97 3.49 2.54
C GLU A 125 -10.33 2.39 3.41
N ILE A 126 -10.59 1.11 3.10
CA ILE A 126 -9.95 -0.03 3.77
C ILE A 126 -8.44 -0.04 3.48
N ALA A 127 -8.04 0.01 2.21
CA ALA A 127 -6.64 0.03 1.81
C ALA A 127 -5.88 1.19 2.47
N GLY A 128 -6.45 2.39 2.49
CA GLY A 128 -5.86 3.55 3.16
C GLY A 128 -5.68 3.35 4.66
N ARG A 129 -6.65 2.72 5.35
CA ARG A 129 -6.51 2.36 6.77
C ARG A 129 -5.42 1.30 6.98
N MET A 130 -5.29 0.33 6.09
CA MET A 130 -4.26 -0.72 6.17
C MET A 130 -2.85 -0.11 6.02
N VAL A 131 -2.64 0.73 5.00
CA VAL A 131 -1.37 1.44 4.77
C VAL A 131 -1.00 2.31 5.98
N LYS A 132 -1.93 3.13 6.45
CA LYS A 132 -1.70 3.98 7.62
C LYS A 132 -1.34 3.16 8.86
N GLY A 133 -2.14 2.13 9.13
CA GLY A 133 -2.00 1.30 10.31
C GLY A 133 -0.71 0.47 10.32
N SER A 134 -0.26 -0.01 9.15
CA SER A 134 1.01 -0.73 9.02
C SER A 134 2.20 0.20 9.28
N LEU A 135 2.19 1.43 8.76
CA LEU A 135 3.22 2.45 9.02
C LEU A 135 3.24 2.93 10.48
N ASP A 136 2.07 3.19 11.07
CA ASP A 136 1.95 3.55 12.48
C ASP A 136 2.50 2.43 13.39
N SER A 137 2.22 1.17 13.04
CA SER A 137 2.74 0.02 13.78
C SER A 137 4.25 -0.11 13.66
N PHE A 138 4.83 0.19 12.49
CA PHE A 138 6.27 0.13 12.25
C PHE A 138 7.02 1.14 13.12
N VAL A 139 6.59 2.40 13.13
CA VAL A 139 7.30 3.46 13.85
C VAL A 139 7.25 3.25 15.36
N ARG A 140 6.11 2.78 15.87
CA ARG A 140 5.89 2.49 17.30
C ARG A 140 6.41 1.12 17.73
N GLY A 141 6.73 0.23 16.78
CA GLY A 141 7.02 -1.18 17.07
C GLY A 141 5.82 -1.91 17.69
N ASP A 142 4.60 -1.56 17.27
CA ASP A 142 3.35 -2.06 17.84
C ASP A 142 2.91 -3.36 17.14
N VAL A 143 3.29 -4.49 17.72
CA VAL A 143 2.95 -5.83 17.22
C VAL A 143 1.44 -6.10 17.23
N GLU A 144 0.70 -5.57 18.20
CA GLU A 144 -0.74 -5.82 18.29
C GLU A 144 -1.50 -5.05 17.22
N GLN A 145 -1.05 -3.83 16.90
CA GLN A 145 -1.58 -3.10 15.75
C GLN A 145 -1.26 -3.82 14.44
N ALA A 146 -0.02 -4.30 14.25
CA ALA A 146 0.37 -5.06 13.05
C ALA A 146 -0.53 -6.29 12.85
N LYS A 147 -0.81 -7.07 13.90
CA LYS A 147 -1.74 -8.22 13.84
C LYS A 147 -3.15 -7.83 13.38
N LYS A 148 -3.66 -6.67 13.79
CA LYS A 148 -4.98 -6.19 13.34
C LYS A 148 -4.99 -5.93 11.83
N ILE A 149 -3.90 -5.43 11.26
CA ILE A 149 -3.79 -5.21 9.81
C ILE A 149 -3.89 -6.54 9.05
N LEU A 150 -3.24 -7.59 9.55
CA LEU A 150 -3.34 -8.94 8.94
C LEU A 150 -4.79 -9.46 8.90
N LEU A 151 -5.64 -9.06 9.85
CA LEU A 151 -7.05 -9.46 9.87
C LEU A 151 -7.93 -8.61 8.94
N MET A 152 -7.45 -7.46 8.48
CA MET A 152 -8.19 -6.60 7.53
C MET A 152 -8.07 -7.10 6.09
N ASP A 153 -7.10 -7.98 5.81
CA ASP A 153 -6.88 -8.61 4.51
C ASP A 153 -8.13 -9.34 3.99
N ASP A 154 -8.77 -10.12 4.87
CA ASP A 154 -10.03 -10.82 4.57
C ASP A 154 -11.16 -9.85 4.17
N GLU A 155 -11.18 -8.63 4.74
CA GLU A 155 -12.21 -7.61 4.46
C GLU A 155 -12.07 -7.06 3.03
N ILE A 156 -10.84 -6.74 2.62
CA ILE A 156 -10.59 -6.19 1.28
C ILE A 156 -10.72 -7.26 0.19
N ASP A 157 -10.29 -8.50 0.47
CA ASP A 157 -10.45 -9.65 -0.40
C ASP A 157 -11.92 -9.98 -0.69
N ALA A 158 -12.74 -10.02 0.36
CA ALA A 158 -14.17 -10.25 0.22
C ALA A 158 -14.83 -9.16 -0.64
N LEU A 159 -14.44 -7.90 -0.46
CA LEU A 159 -14.99 -6.78 -1.22
C LEU A 159 -14.53 -6.80 -2.68
N LYS A 160 -13.26 -7.14 -2.95
CA LYS A 160 -12.74 -7.40 -4.30
C LYS A 160 -13.54 -8.50 -4.99
N GLY A 161 -13.81 -9.60 -4.29
CA GLY A 161 -14.64 -10.70 -4.77
C GLY A 161 -16.05 -10.25 -5.12
N LYS A 162 -16.68 -9.42 -4.28
CA LYS A 162 -17.99 -8.82 -4.55
C LYS A 162 -17.98 -7.96 -5.81
N VAL A 163 -17.02 -7.04 -5.95
CA VAL A 163 -16.91 -6.17 -7.14
C VAL A 163 -16.77 -7.01 -8.41
N PHE A 164 -15.97 -8.07 -8.36
CA PHE A 164 -15.82 -8.98 -9.49
C PHE A 164 -17.14 -9.65 -9.89
N GLN A 165 -17.88 -10.21 -8.93
CA GLN A 165 -19.17 -10.88 -9.21
C GLN A 165 -20.21 -9.89 -9.76
N ASP A 166 -20.30 -8.70 -9.17
CA ASP A 166 -21.26 -7.67 -9.57
C ASP A 166 -20.94 -7.11 -10.97
N ALA A 167 -19.66 -6.87 -11.26
CA ALA A 167 -19.21 -6.46 -12.60
C ALA A 167 -19.51 -7.56 -13.64
N MET A 168 -19.21 -8.83 -13.33
CA MET A 168 -19.51 -9.95 -14.23
C MET A 168 -21.01 -10.11 -14.50
N ALA A 169 -21.86 -9.96 -13.49
CA ALA A 169 -23.30 -9.99 -13.65
C ALA A 169 -23.79 -8.83 -14.51
N HIS A 170 -23.26 -7.62 -14.29
CA HIS A 170 -23.60 -6.44 -15.08
C HIS A 170 -23.25 -6.60 -16.55
N MET A 171 -22.02 -7.04 -16.85
CA MET A 171 -21.53 -7.25 -18.23
C MET A 171 -22.33 -8.30 -18.99
N LYS A 172 -22.81 -9.36 -18.31
CA LYS A 172 -23.70 -10.36 -18.93
C LYS A 172 -25.06 -9.79 -19.34
N ALA A 173 -25.58 -8.83 -18.55
CA ALA A 173 -26.85 -8.19 -18.83
C ALA A 173 -26.73 -7.00 -19.81
N HIS A 174 -25.55 -6.38 -19.91
CA HIS A 174 -25.30 -5.17 -20.68
C HIS A 174 -23.97 -5.30 -21.44
N SER A 175 -24.02 -5.87 -22.65
CA SER A 175 -22.82 -6.13 -23.46
C SER A 175 -22.02 -4.87 -23.83
N ASP A 176 -22.69 -3.72 -23.89
CA ASP A 176 -22.06 -2.43 -24.21
C ASP A 176 -21.19 -1.89 -23.05
N ASP A 177 -21.41 -2.39 -21.83
CA ASP A 177 -20.71 -1.95 -20.62
C ASP A 177 -19.53 -2.88 -20.24
N VAL A 178 -19.13 -3.81 -21.12
CA VAL A 178 -18.06 -4.79 -20.87
C VAL A 178 -16.73 -4.12 -20.52
N GLU A 179 -16.35 -3.09 -21.28
CA GLU A 179 -15.06 -2.41 -21.05
C GLU A 179 -15.06 -1.67 -19.70
N ALA A 180 -16.16 -0.98 -19.34
CA ALA A 180 -16.28 -0.32 -18.05
C ALA A 180 -16.28 -1.30 -16.87
N GLY A 181 -16.89 -2.48 -17.03
CA GLY A 181 -16.85 -3.55 -16.03
C GLY A 181 -15.44 -4.10 -15.83
N MET A 182 -14.67 -4.25 -16.91
CA MET A 182 -13.27 -4.68 -16.85
C MET A 182 -12.39 -3.66 -16.13
N ASP A 183 -12.55 -2.37 -16.43
CA ASP A 183 -11.80 -1.29 -15.78
C ASP A 183 -12.04 -1.30 -14.25
N LEU A 184 -13.27 -1.49 -13.80
CA LEU A 184 -13.61 -1.62 -12.38
C LEU A 184 -12.97 -2.84 -11.71
N ILE A 185 -12.92 -3.98 -12.40
CA ILE A 185 -12.24 -5.19 -11.90
C ILE A 185 -10.74 -4.93 -11.72
N LEU A 186 -10.12 -4.22 -12.67
CA LEU A 186 -8.71 -3.87 -12.59
C LEU A 186 -8.44 -2.88 -11.44
N ILE A 187 -9.29 -1.87 -11.26
CA ILE A 187 -9.19 -0.93 -10.13
C ILE A 187 -9.32 -1.69 -8.80
N ALA A 188 -10.33 -2.54 -8.64
CA ALA A 188 -10.53 -3.34 -7.43
C ALA A 188 -9.33 -4.25 -7.12
N ARG A 189 -8.77 -4.90 -8.15
CA ARG A 189 -7.56 -5.71 -8.00
C ARG A 189 -6.38 -4.89 -7.50
N ASN A 190 -6.11 -3.71 -8.07
CA ASN A 190 -4.98 -2.88 -7.61
C ASN A 190 -5.19 -2.35 -6.19
N LEU A 191 -6.44 -2.10 -5.77
CA LEU A 191 -6.78 -1.74 -4.39
C LEU A 191 -6.52 -2.90 -3.41
N GLU A 192 -6.87 -4.13 -3.78
CA GLU A 192 -6.55 -5.30 -2.97
C GLU A 192 -5.04 -5.52 -2.85
N ARG A 193 -4.27 -5.34 -3.93
CA ARG A 193 -2.79 -5.41 -3.87
C ARG A 193 -2.15 -4.36 -2.97
N LEU A 194 -2.77 -3.17 -2.83
CA LEU A 194 -2.35 -2.20 -1.81
C LEU A 194 -2.54 -2.77 -0.40
N GLY A 195 -3.63 -3.52 -0.17
CA GLY A 195 -3.88 -4.29 1.05
C GLY A 195 -2.79 -5.35 1.29
N ASP A 196 -2.49 -6.17 0.28
CA ASP A 196 -1.42 -7.20 0.35
C ASP A 196 -0.08 -6.61 0.80
N HIS A 197 0.33 -5.49 0.19
CA HIS A 197 1.56 -4.81 0.56
C HIS A 197 1.52 -4.26 1.99
N ALA A 198 0.35 -3.81 2.47
CA ALA A 198 0.20 -3.36 3.86
C ALA A 198 0.27 -4.53 4.84
N THR A 199 -0.23 -5.70 4.46
CA THR A 199 -0.08 -6.97 5.17
C THR A 199 1.40 -7.36 5.25
N ASN A 200 2.15 -7.31 4.14
CA ASN A 200 3.61 -7.57 4.13
C ASN A 200 4.37 -6.64 5.10
N ILE A 201 4.05 -5.34 5.08
CA ILE A 201 4.66 -4.36 6.00
C ILE A 201 4.37 -4.77 7.45
N ALA A 202 3.13 -5.13 7.79
CA ALA A 202 2.76 -5.57 9.14
C ALA A 202 3.51 -6.84 9.57
N GLU A 203 3.71 -7.80 8.68
CA GLU A 203 4.56 -8.98 8.96
C GLU A 203 6.01 -8.58 9.25
N ASP A 204 6.56 -7.62 8.50
CA ASP A 204 7.91 -7.10 8.69
C ASP A 204 8.07 -6.29 10.00
N VAL A 205 7.01 -5.65 10.49
CA VAL A 205 6.98 -5.04 11.84
C VAL A 205 7.11 -6.11 12.91
N ILE A 206 6.33 -7.20 12.79
CA ILE A 206 6.37 -8.31 13.74
C ILE A 206 7.76 -8.93 13.76
N PHE A 207 8.37 -9.13 12.60
CA PHE A 207 9.74 -9.62 12.48
C PHE A 207 10.76 -8.65 13.09
N ALA A 208 10.67 -7.35 12.81
CA ALA A 208 11.59 -6.34 13.36
C ALA A 208 11.62 -6.38 14.89
N VAL A 209 10.44 -6.42 15.51
CA VAL A 209 10.26 -6.36 16.96
C VAL A 209 10.59 -7.69 17.62
N THR A 210 10.02 -8.78 17.13
CA THR A 210 10.02 -10.08 17.83
C THR A 210 11.09 -11.04 17.32
N GLY A 211 11.57 -10.86 16.09
CA GLY A 211 12.43 -11.81 15.38
C GLY A 211 11.71 -13.07 14.89
N LYS A 212 10.40 -13.18 15.09
CA LYS A 212 9.58 -14.28 14.55
C LYS A 212 9.11 -13.96 13.15
N ASP A 213 9.19 -14.95 12.27
CA ASP A 213 8.61 -14.89 10.93
C ASP A 213 7.19 -15.46 10.98
N VAL A 214 6.19 -14.64 10.67
CA VAL A 214 4.77 -14.99 10.73
C VAL A 214 4.13 -15.15 9.35
N ARG A 215 4.93 -15.06 8.28
CA ARG A 215 4.48 -15.16 6.90
C ARG A 215 3.83 -16.51 6.61
N HIS A 216 2.92 -16.53 5.64
CA HIS A 216 2.24 -17.74 5.15
C HIS A 216 1.53 -18.56 6.25
N GLY A 217 0.89 -17.89 7.21
CA GLY A 217 0.15 -18.55 8.28
C GLY A 217 1.02 -19.09 9.42
N GLY A 218 2.22 -18.52 9.61
CA GLY A 218 3.06 -18.78 10.77
C GLY A 218 2.29 -18.47 12.06
N LYS A 219 1.95 -19.50 12.82
CA LYS A 219 1.11 -19.35 14.03
C LYS A 219 1.80 -18.47 15.07
N PHE A 220 1.00 -17.62 15.71
CA PHE A 220 1.34 -16.99 16.98
C PHE A 220 1.46 -18.10 18.05
N GLY A 221 2.69 -18.56 18.28
CA GLY A 221 3.05 -19.35 19.46
C GLY A 221 3.34 -18.46 20.65
#